data_AF-A0A538M7V1-F1
#
_entry.id   AF-A0A538M7V1-F1
#
_cell.length_a   1.000
_cell.length_b   1.000
_cell.length_c   1.000
_cell.angle_alpha   90.00
_cell.angle_beta   90.00
_cell.angle_gamma   90.00
#
_symmetry.space_group_name_H-M   'P 1'
#
loop_
_entity.id
_entity.type
_entity.pdbx_description
1 polymer ?
#
loop_
_entity_poly.entity_id
_entity_poly.type
_entity_poly.pdbx_seq_one_letter_code
_entity_poly.pdbx_strand_id
1 'polypeptide(L)'
;MGLVMIKPDLTVVQAMRGYRRFYEPLLAYRDRIVVSRSEDVIDGSEGWVERINQRFGTSFDTPDVTASGRSARDELIERYWRDRVGPGLPLLGRTERPPSEELHDDVASRARAGYLGAPATLRRRLSALYQSFTETLP
;
A
#
# COMPACT_ATOMS: atom_id res chain seq x y z
N MET A 1 4.55 1.31 4.31
CA MET A 1 6.01 1.58 4.24
C MET A 1 6.66 1.16 2.93
N GLY A 2 6.02 0.32 2.09
CA GLY A 2 6.63 -0.20 0.86
C GLY A 2 7.23 0.83 -0.10
N LEU A 3 6.61 2.01 -0.26
CA LEU A 3 7.11 3.02 -1.20
C LEU A 3 8.50 3.57 -0.82
N VAL A 4 8.79 3.73 0.47
CA VAL A 4 10.10 4.21 0.96
C VAL A 4 11.21 3.19 0.66
N MET A 5 10.85 1.90 0.57
CA MET A 5 11.82 0.83 0.32
C MET A 5 12.32 0.81 -1.13
N ILE A 6 11.51 1.34 -2.05
CA ILE A 6 11.75 1.29 -3.50
C ILE A 6 12.02 2.69 -4.08
N LYS A 7 12.12 3.71 -3.22
CA LYS A 7 12.38 5.11 -3.57
C LYS A 7 13.44 5.70 -2.63
N PRO A 8 14.74 5.56 -2.94
CA PRO A 8 15.81 5.94 -2.03
C PRO A 8 15.80 7.44 -1.67
N ASP A 9 15.37 8.30 -2.60
CA ASP A 9 15.29 9.76 -2.38
C ASP A 9 14.07 10.19 -1.55
N LEU A 10 13.16 9.26 -1.23
CA LEU A 10 11.96 9.55 -0.46
C LEU A 10 12.19 9.29 1.03
N THR A 11 12.31 10.35 1.82
CA THR A 11 12.37 10.23 3.27
C THR A 11 11.04 9.75 3.86
N VAL A 12 11.09 9.09 5.02
CA VAL A 12 9.88 8.65 5.73
C VAL A 12 8.95 9.83 6.04
N VAL A 13 9.48 10.99 6.43
CA VAL A 13 8.67 12.18 6.71
C VAL A 13 7.98 12.71 5.45
N GLN A 14 8.65 12.70 4.30
CA GLN A 14 8.02 13.05 3.02
C GLN A 14 6.92 12.06 2.65
N ALA A 15 7.17 10.76 2.81
CA ALA A 15 6.15 9.72 2.58
C ALA A 15 4.94 9.89 3.52
N MET A 16 5.16 10.19 4.80
CA MET A 16 4.12 10.48 5.79
C MET A 16 3.27 11.69 5.39
N ARG A 17 3.90 12.78 4.95
CA ARG A 17 3.19 13.98 4.47
C ARG A 17 2.41 13.68 3.19
N GLY A 18 2.99 12.92 2.26
CA GLY A 18 2.35 12.47 1.04
C GLY A 18 1.12 11.61 1.31
N TYR A 19 1.24 10.63 2.21
CA TYR A 19 0.13 9.80 2.68
C TYR A 19 -1.01 10.66 3.20
N ARG A 20 -0.72 11.60 4.12
CA ARG A 20 -1.75 12.51 4.62
C ARG A 20 -2.40 13.31 3.49
N ARG A 21 -1.59 13.96 2.65
CA ARG A 21 -2.09 14.81 1.55
C ARG A 21 -2.98 14.05 0.58
N PHE A 22 -2.71 12.76 0.35
CA PHE A 22 -3.48 11.91 -0.54
C PHE A 22 -4.76 11.38 0.10
N TYR A 23 -4.67 10.81 1.32
CA TYR A 23 -5.79 10.09 1.93
C TYR A 23 -6.72 10.99 2.77
N GLU A 24 -6.23 12.09 3.36
CA GLU A 24 -7.08 12.98 4.18
C GLU A 24 -8.27 13.57 3.40
N PRO A 25 -8.13 14.04 2.14
CA PRO A 25 -9.26 14.51 1.36
C PRO A 25 -10.32 13.43 1.05
N LEU A 26 -9.93 12.15 1.07
CA LEU A 26 -10.85 11.04 0.77
C LEU A 26 -11.81 10.75 1.92
N LEU A 27 -11.57 11.28 3.13
CA LEU A 27 -12.46 11.09 4.27
C LEU A 27 -13.88 11.62 4.00
N ALA A 28 -14.02 12.70 3.23
CA ALA A 28 -15.32 13.25 2.83
C ALA A 28 -16.15 12.26 1.97
N TYR A 29 -15.49 11.25 1.41
CA TYR A 29 -16.08 10.22 0.56
C TYR A 29 -16.01 8.83 1.21
N ARG A 30 -15.76 8.75 2.52
CA ARG A 30 -15.60 7.48 3.25
C ARG A 30 -16.79 6.54 3.06
N ASP A 31 -18.00 7.10 2.99
CA ASP A 31 -19.25 6.36 2.75
C ASP A 31 -19.54 6.07 1.28
N ARG A 32 -18.60 6.41 0.38
CA ARG A 32 -18.70 6.15 -1.07
C ARG A 32 -17.59 5.26 -1.60
N ILE A 33 -16.72 4.78 -0.72
CA ILE A 33 -15.63 3.86 -1.05
C ILE A 33 -15.71 2.60 -0.19
N VAL A 34 -15.12 1.53 -0.68
CA VAL A 34 -14.80 0.34 0.13
C VAL A 34 -13.32 0.42 0.49
N VAL A 35 -13.02 0.08 1.75
CA VAL A 35 -11.66 0.03 2.29
C VAL A 35 -11.35 -1.42 2.62
N SER A 36 -10.09 -1.83 2.43
CA SER A 36 -9.56 -3.13 2.84
C SER A 36 -8.12 -2.95 3.30
N ARG A 37 -7.60 -3.86 4.14
CA ARG A 37 -6.18 -3.94 4.42
C ARG A 37 -5.47 -4.49 3.17
N SER A 38 -4.19 -4.13 3.00
CA SER A 38 -3.40 -4.65 1.88
C SER A 38 -3.30 -6.17 1.89
N GLU A 39 -3.24 -6.75 3.08
CA GLU A 39 -3.12 -8.19 3.35
C GLU A 39 -4.34 -8.93 2.77
N ASP A 40 -5.54 -8.43 3.07
CA ASP A 40 -6.82 -8.94 2.55
C ASP A 40 -6.87 -9.02 1.02
N VAL A 41 -6.26 -8.05 0.36
CA VAL A 41 -6.25 -7.92 -1.11
C VAL A 41 -5.19 -8.82 -1.73
N ILE A 42 -4.02 -8.95 -1.10
CA ILE A 42 -2.88 -9.71 -1.63
C ILE A 42 -3.06 -11.20 -1.38
N ASP A 43 -3.50 -11.57 -0.18
CA ASP A 43 -3.61 -12.96 0.26
C ASP A 43 -4.99 -13.55 -0.04
N GLY A 44 -5.93 -12.72 -0.52
CA GLY A 44 -7.30 -13.13 -0.84
C GLY A 44 -8.10 -13.57 0.39
N SER A 45 -7.66 -13.15 1.57
CA SER A 45 -8.19 -13.60 2.86
C SER A 45 -9.54 -12.98 3.21
N GLU A 46 -9.99 -11.92 2.53
CA GLU A 46 -11.31 -11.34 2.79
C GLU A 46 -12.14 -11.07 1.53
N GLY A 47 -13.46 -11.17 1.69
CA GLY A 47 -14.49 -10.86 0.70
C GLY A 47 -14.60 -9.37 0.37
N TRP A 48 -13.50 -8.70 0.03
CA TRP A 48 -13.53 -7.31 -0.43
C TRP A 48 -14.38 -7.16 -1.70
N VAL A 49 -14.42 -8.18 -2.57
CA VAL A 49 -15.32 -8.26 -3.73
C VAL A 49 -16.78 -8.31 -3.28
N GLU A 50 -17.09 -9.14 -2.28
CA GLU A 50 -18.42 -9.21 -1.67
C GLU A 50 -18.83 -7.85 -1.08
N ARG A 51 -17.92 -7.15 -0.38
CA ARG A 51 -18.17 -5.79 0.13
C ARG A 51 -18.43 -4.78 -0.99
N ILE A 52 -17.71 -4.88 -2.11
CA ILE A 52 -17.96 -4.04 -3.30
C ILE A 52 -19.34 -4.32 -3.87
N ASN A 53 -19.66 -5.61 -4.08
CA ASN A 53 -20.94 -6.05 -4.61
C ASN A 53 -22.11 -5.59 -3.74
N GLN A 54 -22.03 -5.82 -2.42
CA GLN A 54 -23.05 -5.38 -1.47
C GLN A 54 -23.19 -3.86 -1.44
N ARG A 55 -22.08 -3.12 -1.45
CA ARG A 55 -22.12 -1.65 -1.33
C ARG A 55 -22.69 -0.97 -2.57
N PHE A 56 -22.29 -1.43 -3.76
CA PHE A 56 -22.59 -0.75 -5.02
C PHE A 56 -23.66 -1.47 -5.84
N GLY A 57 -24.19 -2.59 -5.38
CA GLY A 57 -25.18 -3.39 -6.10
C GLY A 57 -24.60 -4.05 -7.36
N THR A 58 -23.30 -4.39 -7.33
CA THR A 58 -22.61 -5.05 -8.45
C THR A 58 -22.57 -6.57 -8.25
N SER A 59 -22.13 -7.30 -9.27
CA SER A 59 -22.04 -8.76 -9.27
C SER A 59 -20.70 -9.23 -9.84
N PHE A 60 -19.59 -8.65 -9.36
CA PHE A 60 -18.26 -9.07 -9.77
C PHE A 60 -17.91 -10.44 -9.21
N ASP A 61 -17.27 -11.27 -10.03
CA ASP A 61 -16.75 -12.56 -9.60
C ASP A 61 -15.53 -12.39 -8.70
N THR A 62 -15.43 -13.25 -7.69
CA THR A 62 -14.24 -13.30 -6.82
C THR A 62 -13.03 -13.84 -7.61
N PRO A 63 -11.87 -13.16 -7.58
CA PRO A 63 -10.66 -13.66 -8.23
C PRO A 63 -10.27 -15.05 -7.74
N ASP A 64 -9.81 -15.89 -8.67
CA ASP A 64 -9.23 -17.18 -8.32
C ASP A 64 -7.87 -17.01 -7.63
N VAL A 65 -7.83 -17.30 -6.32
CA VAL A 65 -6.61 -17.28 -5.49
C VAL A 65 -5.99 -18.67 -5.30
N THR A 66 -6.18 -19.60 -6.24
CA THR A 66 -5.49 -20.89 -6.28
C THR A 66 -3.96 -20.75 -6.29
N ALA A 67 -3.26 -21.84 -5.92
CA ALA A 67 -1.80 -21.90 -5.97
C ALA A 67 -1.24 -21.63 -7.38
N SER A 68 -1.90 -22.12 -8.42
CA SER A 68 -1.56 -21.81 -9.82
C SER A 68 -1.75 -20.33 -10.16
N GLY A 69 -2.82 -19.70 -9.64
CA GLY A 69 -3.03 -18.26 -9.78
C GLY A 69 -1.94 -17.43 -9.10
N ARG A 70 -1.47 -17.86 -7.91
CA ARG A 70 -0.36 -17.21 -7.20
C ARG A 70 0.97 -17.31 -7.97
N SER A 71 1.34 -18.48 -8.48
CA SER A 71 2.57 -18.62 -9.28
C SER A 71 2.54 -17.75 -10.54
N ALA A 72 1.41 -17.72 -11.26
CA ALA A 72 1.26 -16.86 -12.43
C ALA A 72 1.34 -15.37 -12.08
N ARG A 73 0.74 -14.94 -10.95
CA ARG A 73 0.86 -13.58 -10.43
C ARG A 73 2.31 -13.23 -10.12
N ASP A 74 3.04 -14.10 -9.42
CA ASP A 74 4.41 -13.84 -9.01
C ASP A 74 5.35 -13.75 -10.22
N GLU A 75 5.15 -14.59 -11.25
CA GLU A 75 5.85 -14.48 -12.53
C GLU A 75 5.57 -13.17 -13.26
N LEU A 76 4.32 -12.68 -13.23
CA LEU A 76 3.95 -11.38 -13.81
C LEU A 76 4.60 -10.22 -13.06
N ILE A 77 4.66 -10.28 -11.72
CA ILE A 77 5.34 -9.28 -10.89
C ILE A 77 6.84 -9.26 -11.21
N GLU A 78 7.48 -10.43 -11.26
CA GLU A 78 8.90 -10.56 -11.62
C GLU A 78 9.19 -10.02 -13.01
N ARG A 79 8.35 -10.34 -13.99
CA ARG A 79 8.46 -9.80 -15.35
C ARG A 79 8.31 -8.29 -15.38
N TYR A 80 7.31 -7.75 -14.68
CA TYR A 80 7.11 -6.30 -14.56
C TYR A 80 8.35 -5.60 -14.02
N TRP A 81 8.98 -6.14 -12.97
CA TRP A 81 10.20 -5.55 -12.40
C TRP A 81 11.40 -5.67 -13.32
N ARG A 82 11.54 -6.79 -14.04
CA ARG A 82 12.64 -7.01 -15.00
C ARG A 82 12.56 -6.06 -16.19
N ASP A 83 11.37 -5.88 -16.75
CA ASP A 83 11.18 -5.23 -18.05
C ASP A 83 10.83 -3.74 -17.93
N ARG A 84 10.90 -3.17 -16.71
CA ARG A 84 10.44 -1.81 -16.44
C ARG A 84 11.30 -0.73 -17.11
N VAL A 85 10.70 0.03 -18.03
CA VAL A 85 11.32 1.17 -18.73
C VAL A 85 10.63 2.51 -18.42
N GLY A 86 11.32 3.64 -18.70
CA GLY A 86 10.79 5.00 -18.53
C GLY A 86 11.49 5.83 -17.44
N PRO A 87 11.26 7.16 -17.40
CA PRO A 87 12.00 8.10 -16.55
C PRO A 87 11.67 8.00 -15.05
N GLY A 88 10.60 7.28 -14.69
CA GLY A 88 10.10 7.22 -13.31
C GLY A 88 9.16 8.37 -12.98
N LEU A 89 8.95 8.62 -11.69
CA LEU A 89 8.10 9.73 -11.22
C LEU A 89 8.91 11.04 -11.26
N PRO A 90 8.33 12.16 -11.72
CA PRO A 90 8.99 13.46 -11.61
C PRO A 90 9.45 13.73 -10.18
N LEU A 91 10.70 14.16 -10.00
CA LEU A 91 11.36 14.48 -8.71
C LEU A 91 11.62 13.31 -7.76
N LEU A 92 11.04 12.13 -8.00
CA LEU A 92 11.20 10.94 -7.15
C LEU A 92 11.95 9.81 -7.88
N GLY A 93 12.46 10.09 -9.07
CA GLY A 93 13.24 9.15 -9.87
C GLY A 93 12.53 7.83 -10.19
N ARG A 94 13.33 6.87 -10.64
CA ARG A 94 12.89 5.51 -10.92
C ARG A 94 12.62 4.76 -9.62
N THR A 95 11.63 3.89 -9.67
CA THR A 95 11.40 2.92 -8.60
C THR A 95 12.47 1.85 -8.69
N GLU A 96 13.27 1.68 -7.64
CA GLU A 96 14.24 0.59 -7.56
C GLU A 96 13.53 -0.74 -7.35
N ARG A 97 14.17 -1.83 -7.78
CA ARG A 97 13.68 -3.18 -7.44
C ARG A 97 13.64 -3.27 -5.91
N PRO A 98 12.60 -3.89 -5.31
CA PRO A 98 12.61 -4.17 -3.89
C PRO A 98 13.92 -4.85 -3.47
N PRO A 99 14.47 -4.50 -2.29
CA PRO A 99 15.66 -5.17 -1.77
C PRO A 99 15.44 -6.69 -1.71
N SER A 100 16.52 -7.47 -1.81
CA SER A 100 16.47 -8.90 -1.48
C SER A 100 15.94 -9.09 -0.05
N GLU A 101 15.43 -10.29 0.27
CA GLU A 101 14.89 -10.58 1.60
C GLU A 101 15.86 -10.18 2.74
N GLU A 102 17.16 -10.40 2.55
CA GLU A 102 18.21 -10.00 3.51
C GLU A 102 18.28 -8.49 3.75
N LEU A 103 18.10 -7.66 2.72
CA LEU A 103 18.10 -6.20 2.82
C LEU A 103 16.74 -5.63 3.24
N HIS A 104 15.67 -6.45 3.16
CA HIS A 104 14.32 -6.03 3.50
C HIS A 104 14.20 -5.65 4.99
N ASP A 105 14.79 -6.44 5.87
CA ASP A 105 14.75 -6.20 7.33
C ASP A 105 15.49 -4.92 7.73
N ASP A 106 16.63 -4.65 7.11
CA ASP A 106 17.41 -3.44 7.33
C ASP A 106 16.67 -2.19 6.84
N VAL A 107 16.03 -2.27 5.67
CA VAL A 107 15.24 -1.18 5.11
C VAL A 107 13.98 -0.95 5.96
N ALA A 108 13.29 -2.00 6.38
CA ALA A 108 12.12 -1.92 7.25
C ALA A 108 12.49 -1.31 8.61
N SER A 109 13.62 -1.71 9.18
CA SER A 109 14.16 -1.16 10.44
C SER A 109 14.49 0.32 10.32
N ARG A 110 15.17 0.74 9.23
CA ARG A 110 15.43 2.16 8.94
C ARG A 110 14.15 2.96 8.75
N ALA A 111 13.17 2.42 8.03
CA ALA A 111 11.87 3.06 7.84
C ALA A 111 11.13 3.22 9.18
N ARG A 112 11.17 2.20 10.04
CA ARG A 112 10.60 2.25 11.39
C ARG A 112 11.29 3.30 12.25
N ALA A 113 12.61 3.35 12.25
CA ALA A 113 13.37 4.39 12.96
C ALA A 113 13.00 5.80 12.46
N GLY A 114 12.91 5.98 11.15
CA GLY A 114 12.48 7.25 10.54
C GLY A 114 11.04 7.63 10.91
N TYR A 115 10.14 6.66 11.04
CA TYR A 115 8.79 6.91 11.54
C TYR A 115 8.83 7.35 13.01
N LEU A 116 9.52 6.62 13.88
CA LEU A 116 9.60 6.93 15.30
C LEU A 116 10.27 8.29 15.58
N GLY A 117 11.26 8.67 14.78
CA GLY A 117 11.92 9.98 14.84
C GLY A 117 11.10 11.14 14.27
N ALA A 118 9.97 10.88 13.60
CA ALA A 118 9.11 11.93 13.07
C ALA A 118 8.35 12.68 14.18
N PRO A 119 7.93 13.95 13.95
CA PRO A 119 7.18 14.73 14.93
C PRO A 119 5.96 13.97 15.47
N ALA A 120 5.78 13.95 16.80
CA ALA A 120 4.71 13.21 17.46
C ALA A 120 3.32 13.63 16.96
N THR A 121 3.13 14.91 16.63
CA THR A 121 1.89 15.44 16.05
C THR A 121 1.58 14.81 14.69
N LEU A 122 2.59 14.61 13.84
CA LEU A 122 2.45 13.99 12.54
C LEU A 122 2.11 12.50 12.68
N ARG A 123 2.82 11.78 13.56
CA ARG A 123 2.53 10.37 13.85
C ARG A 123 1.08 10.18 14.32
N ARG A 124 0.66 10.94 15.35
CA ARG A 124 -0.70 10.87 15.90
C ARG A 124 -1.76 11.16 14.84
N ARG A 125 -1.55 12.19 14.01
CA ARG A 125 -2.50 12.53 12.94
C ARG A 125 -2.61 11.42 11.89
N LEU A 126 -1.51 10.76 11.54
CA LEU A 126 -1.55 9.63 10.63
C LEU A 126 -2.21 8.39 11.24
N SER A 127 -1.96 8.11 12.52
CA SER A 127 -2.65 7.03 13.23
C SER A 127 -4.16 7.25 13.26
N ALA A 128 -4.61 8.48 13.57
CA ALA A 128 -6.02 8.83 13.55
C ALA A 128 -6.62 8.73 12.14
N LEU A 129 -5.90 9.17 11.11
CA LEU A 129 -6.33 9.05 9.71
C LEU A 129 -6.49 7.58 9.30
N TYR A 130 -5.52 6.73 9.63
CA TYR A 130 -5.59 5.29 9.37
C TYR A 130 -6.81 4.68 10.06
N GLN A 131 -7.00 4.96 11.35
CA GLN A 131 -8.15 4.49 12.13
C GLN A 131 -9.49 4.92 11.50
N SER A 132 -9.59 6.17 11.03
CA SER A 132 -10.81 6.67 10.36
C SER A 132 -11.19 5.86 9.10
N PHE A 133 -10.21 5.21 8.46
CA PHE A 133 -10.47 4.30 7.35
C PHE A 133 -10.74 2.86 7.79
N THR A 134 -10.08 2.39 8.85
CA THR A 134 -10.04 0.96 9.19
C THR A 134 -10.89 0.55 10.38
N GLU A 135 -11.43 1.46 11.18
CA GLU A 135 -12.15 1.14 12.43
C GLU A 135 -13.41 0.28 12.21
N THR A 136 -14.02 0.38 11.03
CA THR A 136 -15.21 -0.40 10.66
C THR A 136 -14.88 -1.67 9.89
N LEU A 137 -13.60 -1.99 9.73
CA LEU A 137 -13.20 -3.25 9.10
C LEU A 137 -13.34 -4.38 10.13
N PRO A 138 -13.80 -5.57 9.70
CA PRO A 138 -13.85 -6.74 10.57
C PRO A 138 -12.46 -7.14 11.11
#